data_AF-A0A356BVL5-F1
#
_entry.id   AF-A0A356BVL5-F1
#
_cell.length_a   1.000
_cell.length_b   1.000
_cell.length_c   1.000
_cell.angle_alpha   90.00
_cell.angle_beta   90.00
_cell.angle_gamma   90.00
#
_symmetry.space_group_name_H-M   'P 1'
#
loop_
_entity.id
_entity.type
_entity.pdbx_description
1 polymer ?
#
loop_
_entity_poly.entity_id
_entity_poly.type
_entity_poly.pdbx_seq_one_letter_code
_entity_poly.pdbx_strand_id
1 'polypeptide(L)'
;MIHYIEVISIIGAEPTRISAVYSGSGRAFCTGGRDVSTVFDYRRLLEETVQEHRKHTERGQVASYIPELKKADPKMAGLALMTTRGLFEAGDTGVDFTLQSISKVFSLLVALEYRGVEAVFAKVGSEPTGDSFNSIVKLETSEQKPLNPMINAGAIAVCSLIPGSSV
;
A
#
# COMPACT_ATOMS: atom_id res chain seq x y z
N MET A 1 -7.86 -17.06 10.64
CA MET A 1 -8.29 -15.73 11.13
C MET A 1 -7.06 -14.82 11.16
N ILE A 2 -6.78 -14.15 10.06
CA ILE A 2 -5.70 -13.15 9.96
C ILE A 2 -6.23 -12.09 8.99
N HIS A 3 -6.76 -11.01 9.55
CA HIS A 3 -7.12 -9.81 8.79
C HIS A 3 -5.85 -8.95 8.72
N TYR A 4 -5.26 -8.84 7.54
CA TYR A 4 -4.19 -7.88 7.30
C TYR A 4 -4.78 -6.48 7.22
N ILE A 5 -4.05 -5.52 7.79
CA ILE A 5 -4.18 -4.11 7.45
C ILE A 5 -3.75 -4.01 5.98
N GLU A 6 -4.71 -3.90 5.07
CA GLU A 6 -4.49 -3.29 3.77
C GLU A 6 -4.16 -1.83 4.04
N VAL A 7 -2.88 -1.48 3.93
CA VAL A 7 -2.54 -0.08 3.73
C VAL A 7 -3.07 0.25 2.35
N ILE A 8 -4.13 1.05 2.32
CA ILE A 8 -4.57 1.79 1.14
C ILE A 8 -3.42 2.75 0.80
N SER A 9 -2.40 2.23 0.13
CA SER A 9 -1.44 3.05 -0.58
C SER A 9 -2.10 3.30 -1.94
N ILE A 10 -2.74 4.46 -2.10
CA ILE A 10 -3.05 4.97 -3.44
C ILE A 10 -1.70 5.39 -4.02
N ILE A 11 -0.93 4.42 -4.49
CA ILE A 11 0.20 4.66 -5.38
C ILE A 11 -0.46 5.06 -6.70
N GLY A 12 -0.34 6.34 -7.04
CA GLY A 12 -0.87 6.89 -8.29
C GLY A 12 -0.38 6.08 -9.48
N ALA A 13 -1.32 5.45 -10.18
CA ALA A 13 -1.12 4.97 -11.52
C ALA A 13 -0.86 6.17 -12.45
N GLU A 14 0.13 6.03 -13.33
CA GLU A 14 0.37 6.67 -14.64
C GLU A 14 -0.15 8.12 -14.90
N PRO A 15 0.64 9.03 -15.50
CA PRO A 15 0.30 10.46 -15.63
C PRO A 15 -0.85 10.83 -16.58
N THR A 16 -1.67 9.89 -17.04
CA THR A 16 -2.63 10.17 -18.11
C THR A 16 -4.02 9.61 -17.80
N ARG A 17 -4.90 10.55 -17.40
CA ARG A 17 -6.36 10.43 -17.18
C ARG A 17 -6.81 9.73 -15.89
N ILE A 18 -6.88 10.51 -14.81
CA ILE A 18 -7.91 10.32 -13.78
C ILE A 18 -9.14 11.13 -14.19
N SER A 19 -10.10 10.48 -14.84
CA SER A 19 -11.49 10.97 -14.85
C SER A 19 -12.12 10.53 -13.53
N ALA A 20 -12.20 11.44 -12.57
CA ALA A 20 -13.01 11.25 -11.37
C ALA A 20 -14.50 11.19 -11.78
N VAL A 21 -15.03 9.97 -11.91
CA VAL A 21 -16.48 9.76 -11.97
C VAL A 21 -16.98 9.76 -10.54
N TYR A 22 -17.40 10.93 -10.06
CA TYR A 22 -18.13 11.06 -8.81
C TYR A 22 -19.60 10.68 -9.08
N SER A 23 -20.01 9.45 -8.72
CA SER A 23 -21.42 9.08 -8.76
C SER A 23 -22.11 9.62 -7.51
N GLY A 24 -22.64 10.84 -7.60
CA GLY A 24 -23.44 11.47 -6.57
C GLY A 24 -24.14 12.73 -7.07
N SER A 25 -25.36 12.55 -7.57
CA SER A 25 -26.32 13.59 -8.00
C SER A 25 -25.87 14.56 -9.10
N GLY A 26 -26.05 14.14 -10.35
CA GLY A 26 -26.62 14.93 -11.45
C GLY A 26 -26.20 16.41 -11.61
N ARG A 27 -25.09 16.62 -12.33
CA ARG A 27 -25.04 17.56 -13.47
C ARG A 27 -23.74 17.37 -14.24
N ALA A 28 -23.84 16.82 -15.45
CA ALA A 28 -22.75 16.84 -16.41
C ALA A 28 -22.53 18.29 -16.87
N PHE A 29 -21.40 18.89 -16.48
CA PHE A 29 -20.93 20.13 -17.09
C PHE A 29 -19.85 19.79 -18.13
N CYS A 30 -20.29 19.40 -19.32
CA CYS A 30 -19.49 19.60 -20.53
C CYS A 30 -19.58 21.09 -20.87
N THR A 31 -18.53 21.86 -20.60
CA THR A 31 -18.36 23.20 -21.18
C THR A 31 -16.90 23.38 -21.58
N GLY A 32 -16.73 23.97 -22.77
CA GLY A 32 -15.51 24.07 -23.56
C GLY A 32 -14.34 24.77 -22.89
N GLY A 33 -13.26 24.87 -23.67
CA GLY A 33 -11.92 25.33 -23.29
C GLY A 33 -11.88 26.22 -22.06
N ARG A 34 -11.35 25.66 -20.97
CA ARG A 34 -11.00 26.41 -19.77
C ARG A 34 -9.50 26.32 -19.58
N ASP A 35 -8.93 27.50 -19.43
CA ASP A 35 -7.55 27.83 -19.09
C ASP A 35 -6.92 26.83 -18.11
N VAL A 36 -5.73 26.32 -18.45
CA VAL A 36 -5.01 25.25 -17.73
C VAL A 36 -4.20 25.83 -16.55
N SER A 37 -4.61 26.98 -16.02
CA SER A 37 -3.81 27.78 -15.07
C SER A 37 -4.16 27.56 -13.59
N THR A 38 -5.20 26.80 -13.24
CA THR A 38 -5.51 26.52 -11.84
C THR A 38 -4.69 25.33 -11.34
N VAL A 39 -3.65 25.64 -10.58
CA VAL A 39 -2.91 24.68 -9.75
C VAL A 39 -3.89 23.88 -8.88
N PHE A 40 -3.87 22.56 -8.99
CA PHE A 40 -4.67 21.69 -8.15
C PHE A 40 -4.25 21.83 -6.68
N ASP A 41 -5.21 22.08 -5.79
CA ASP A 41 -4.98 22.27 -4.35
C ASP A 41 -4.96 20.91 -3.63
N TYR A 42 -3.78 20.27 -3.64
CA TYR A 42 -3.57 18.99 -2.96
C TYR A 42 -3.79 19.08 -1.45
N ARG A 43 -3.44 20.20 -0.81
CA ARG A 43 -3.60 20.32 0.64
C ARG A 43 -5.07 20.24 1.02
N ARG A 44 -5.90 21.03 0.33
CA ARG A 44 -7.34 21.03 0.58
C ARG A 44 -7.98 19.66 0.32
N LEU A 45 -7.59 18.98 -0.76
CA LEU A 45 -8.07 17.62 -1.04
C LEU A 45 -7.76 16.66 0.11
N LEU A 46 -6.52 16.66 0.59
CA LEU A 46 -6.08 15.77 1.67
C LEU A 46 -6.81 16.09 2.98
N GLU A 47 -6.97 17.36 3.32
CA GLU A 47 -7.71 17.82 4.51
C GLU A 47 -9.17 17.38 4.48
N GLU A 48 -9.88 17.62 3.36
CA GLU A 48 -11.26 17.19 3.16
C GLU A 48 -11.39 15.66 3.27
N THR A 49 -10.46 14.92 2.67
CA THR A 49 -10.44 13.45 2.71
C THR A 49 -10.22 12.92 4.13
N VAL A 50 -9.23 13.45 4.87
CA VAL A 50 -8.99 13.04 6.26
C VAL A 50 -10.22 13.35 7.12
N GLN A 51 -10.79 14.54 6.99
CA GLN A 51 -11.97 14.93 7.77
C GLN A 51 -13.19 14.06 7.45
N GLU A 52 -13.40 13.73 6.18
CA GLU A 52 -14.48 12.85 5.76
C GLU A 52 -14.31 11.43 6.33
N HIS A 53 -13.11 10.86 6.28
CA HIS A 53 -12.90 9.46 6.64
C HIS A 53 -12.59 9.22 8.12
N ARG A 54 -12.16 10.25 8.87
CA ARG A 54 -11.91 10.12 10.32
C ARG A 54 -13.15 9.66 11.09
N LYS A 55 -14.36 9.99 10.63
CA LYS A 55 -15.62 9.50 11.22
C LYS A 55 -15.84 7.98 11.08
N HIS A 56 -15.07 7.32 10.23
CA HIS A 56 -15.20 5.88 9.98
C HIS A 56 -14.19 5.03 10.76
N THR A 57 -13.24 5.66 11.45
CA THR A 57 -12.19 4.94 12.19
C THR A 57 -12.76 4.05 13.30
N GLU A 58 -13.88 4.44 13.90
CA GLU A 58 -14.63 3.66 14.91
C GLU A 58 -15.17 2.31 14.40
N ARG A 59 -15.25 2.12 13.08
CA ARG A 59 -15.72 0.85 12.47
C ARG A 59 -14.61 -0.18 12.38
N GLY A 60 -13.34 0.24 12.50
CA GLY A 60 -12.18 -0.63 12.48
C GLY A 60 -11.82 -1.16 13.86
N GLN A 61 -10.88 -2.11 13.89
CA GLN A 61 -10.25 -2.56 15.14
C GLN A 61 -8.74 -2.53 14.98
N VAL A 62 -8.07 -1.98 15.99
CA VAL A 62 -6.60 -2.02 16.07
C VAL A 62 -6.15 -3.48 16.16
N ALA A 63 -5.09 -3.80 15.42
CA ALA A 63 -4.49 -5.14 15.43
C ALA A 63 -4.06 -5.52 16.85
N SER A 64 -4.48 -6.71 17.29
CA SER A 64 -4.41 -7.12 18.70
C SER A 64 -3.61 -8.40 18.94
N TYR A 65 -3.02 -8.98 17.90
CA TYR A 65 -2.24 -10.22 18.00
C TYR A 65 -0.79 -9.98 18.49
N ILE A 66 -0.28 -8.75 18.39
CA ILE A 66 0.99 -8.30 19.00
C ILE A 66 0.67 -7.24 20.06
N PRO A 67 1.14 -7.38 21.31
CA PRO A 67 0.85 -6.43 22.39
C PRO A 67 1.18 -4.97 22.07
N GLU A 68 2.27 -4.73 21.35
CA GLU A 68 2.72 -3.39 20.96
C GLU A 68 1.74 -2.73 19.99
N LEU A 69 1.12 -3.49 19.07
CA LEU A 69 0.16 -2.96 18.11
C LEU A 69 -1.12 -2.47 18.79
N LYS A 70 -1.53 -3.08 19.92
CA LYS A 70 -2.71 -2.66 20.69
C LYS A 70 -2.62 -1.24 21.24
N LYS A 71 -1.41 -0.67 21.32
CA LYS A 71 -1.18 0.66 21.88
C LYS A 71 -1.49 1.78 20.89
N ALA A 72 -1.74 1.47 19.62
CA ALA A 72 -2.10 2.47 18.62
C ALA A 72 -3.45 3.13 18.95
N ASP A 73 -3.55 4.44 18.73
CA ASP A 73 -4.82 5.17 18.87
C ASP A 73 -5.70 4.88 17.64
N PRO A 74 -6.89 4.26 17.83
CA PRO A 74 -7.79 3.95 16.72
C PRO A 74 -8.31 5.19 16.00
N LYS A 75 -8.20 6.40 16.57
CA LYS A 75 -8.72 7.64 15.98
C LYS A 75 -7.72 8.33 15.05
N MET A 76 -6.47 7.87 15.02
CA MET A 76 -5.44 8.45 14.16
C MET A 76 -5.76 8.25 12.68
N ALA A 77 -5.64 9.31 11.90
CA ALA A 77 -5.80 9.30 10.46
C ALA A 77 -4.92 10.40 9.85
N GLY A 78 -4.03 10.00 8.94
CA GLY A 78 -3.13 10.91 8.23
C GLY A 78 -2.94 10.47 6.79
N LEU A 79 -2.74 11.45 5.90
CA LEU A 79 -2.42 11.23 4.50
C LEU A 79 -1.24 12.11 4.10
N ALA A 80 -0.31 11.53 3.35
CA ALA A 80 0.84 12.20 2.79
C ALA A 80 0.93 11.92 1.28
N LEU A 81 1.21 12.96 0.50
CA LEU A 81 1.39 12.90 -0.95
C LEU A 81 2.72 13.55 -1.31
N MET A 82 3.67 12.74 -1.79
CA MET A 82 4.91 13.22 -2.39
C MET A 82 4.71 13.41 -3.89
N THR A 83 5.02 14.61 -4.39
CA THR A 83 4.99 14.95 -5.83
C THR A 83 6.31 15.58 -6.27
N THR A 84 6.46 15.84 -7.56
CA THR A 84 7.58 16.66 -8.09
C THR A 84 7.61 18.09 -7.54
N ARG A 85 6.50 18.56 -6.94
CA ARG A 85 6.37 19.90 -6.33
C ARG A 85 6.66 19.90 -4.82
N GLY A 86 6.88 18.73 -4.24
CA GLY A 86 7.12 18.56 -2.81
C GLY A 86 6.05 17.71 -2.12
N LEU A 87 6.15 17.69 -0.79
CA LEU A 87 5.32 16.94 0.14
C LEU A 87 4.09 17.75 0.55
N PHE A 88 2.92 17.12 0.47
CA PHE A 88 1.65 17.62 0.96
C PHE A 88 1.10 16.64 2.00
N GLU A 89 0.64 17.14 3.13
CA GLU A 89 0.22 16.31 4.27
C GLU A 89 -1.05 16.88 4.90
N ALA A 90 -1.88 15.99 5.46
CA ALA A 90 -3.01 16.34 6.30
C ALA A 90 -3.25 15.26 7.36
N GLY A 91 -3.73 15.67 8.54
CA GLY A 91 -4.00 14.77 9.66
C GLY A 91 -2.76 14.38 10.46
N ASP A 92 -2.76 13.16 10.99
CA ASP A 92 -1.77 12.68 11.97
C ASP A 92 -0.51 12.10 11.29
N THR A 93 0.18 12.87 10.44
CA THR A 93 1.30 12.36 9.63
C THR A 93 2.65 12.28 10.34
N GLY A 94 2.81 12.97 11.47
CA GLY A 94 4.04 12.95 12.28
C GLY A 94 4.12 11.80 13.30
N VAL A 95 3.22 10.83 13.22
CA VAL A 95 3.17 9.69 14.15
C VAL A 95 3.89 8.50 13.55
N ASP A 96 4.92 8.01 14.25
CA ASP A 96 5.65 6.82 13.84
C ASP A 96 4.80 5.55 14.03
N PHE A 97 4.88 4.65 13.06
CA PHE A 97 4.28 3.32 13.12
C PHE A 97 5.16 2.29 12.41
N THR A 98 4.91 1.01 12.69
CA THR A 98 5.66 -0.09 12.08
C THR A 98 5.22 -0.34 10.63
N LEU A 99 6.19 -0.54 9.73
CA LEU A 99 5.92 -0.81 8.31
C LEU A 99 5.10 -2.09 8.07
N GLN A 100 5.20 -3.10 8.95
CA GLN A 100 4.52 -4.39 8.77
C GLN A 100 4.72 -4.95 7.35
N SER A 101 3.68 -5.45 6.68
CA SER A 101 3.78 -6.01 5.32
C SER A 101 4.24 -5.00 4.25
N ILE A 102 4.24 -3.68 4.49
CA ILE A 102 4.86 -2.72 3.56
C ILE A 102 6.36 -3.02 3.41
N SER A 103 7.02 -3.52 4.46
CA SER A 103 8.44 -3.91 4.43
C SER A 103 8.78 -4.88 3.29
N LYS A 104 7.82 -5.70 2.85
CA LYS A 104 8.01 -6.67 1.75
C LYS A 104 8.39 -6.00 0.43
N VAL A 105 7.87 -4.81 0.16
CA VAL A 105 8.23 -4.04 -1.05
C VAL A 105 9.71 -3.66 -1.01
N PHE A 106 10.18 -3.14 0.11
CA PHE A 106 11.59 -2.77 0.29
C PHE A 106 12.52 -3.98 0.23
N SER A 107 12.16 -5.08 0.90
CA SER A 107 12.93 -6.33 0.83
C SER A 107 13.05 -6.85 -0.61
N LEU A 108 11.97 -6.78 -1.39
CA LEU A 108 11.98 -7.17 -2.80
C LEU A 108 12.89 -6.25 -3.63
N LEU A 109 12.80 -4.93 -3.45
CA LEU A 109 13.65 -3.98 -4.15
C LEU A 109 15.14 -4.26 -3.90
N VAL A 110 15.53 -4.49 -2.63
CA VAL A 110 16.91 -4.83 -2.28
C VAL A 110 17.33 -6.16 -2.92
N ALA A 111 16.50 -7.20 -2.85
CA ALA A 111 16.84 -8.48 -3.47
C ALA A 111 17.02 -8.36 -4.99
N LEU A 112 16.16 -7.59 -5.66
CA LEU A 112 16.24 -7.34 -7.10
C LEU A 112 17.51 -6.58 -7.48
N GLU A 113 17.88 -5.56 -6.70
CA GLU A 113 19.10 -4.78 -6.93
C GLU A 113 20.36 -5.66 -6.87
N TYR A 114 20.45 -6.54 -5.87
CA TYR A 114 21.67 -7.33 -5.64
C TYR A 114 21.74 -8.64 -6.43
N ARG A 115 20.60 -9.23 -6.80
CA ARG A 115 20.55 -10.55 -7.46
C ARG A 115 20.03 -10.48 -8.89
N GLY A 116 19.39 -9.39 -9.28
CA GLY A 116 18.71 -9.27 -10.57
C GLY A 116 17.35 -9.97 -10.58
N VAL A 117 16.53 -9.57 -11.55
CA VAL A 117 15.15 -10.04 -11.74
C VAL A 117 15.07 -11.55 -11.88
N GLU A 118 15.91 -12.13 -12.74
CA GLU A 118 15.89 -13.56 -13.07
C GLU A 118 16.15 -14.44 -11.85
N ALA A 119 17.17 -14.10 -11.05
CA ALA A 119 17.52 -14.88 -9.86
C ALA A 119 16.45 -14.78 -8.77
N VAL A 120 15.83 -13.61 -8.60
CA VAL A 120 14.73 -13.43 -7.64
C VAL A 120 13.51 -14.23 -8.05
N PHE A 121 13.03 -14.07 -9.29
CA PHE A 121 11.81 -14.75 -9.74
C PHE A 121 12.00 -16.24 -10.09
N ALA A 122 13.24 -16.73 -10.10
CA ALA A 122 13.50 -18.16 -10.01
C ALA A 122 13.08 -18.76 -8.65
N LYS A 123 13.09 -17.96 -7.57
CA LYS A 123 12.85 -18.40 -6.18
C LYS A 123 11.47 -18.04 -5.62
N VAL A 124 10.78 -17.12 -6.26
CA VAL A 124 9.40 -16.72 -5.92
C VAL A 124 8.66 -16.40 -7.22
N GLY A 125 7.39 -16.75 -7.32
CA GLY A 125 6.57 -16.46 -8.49
C GLY A 125 6.24 -14.96 -8.63
N SER A 126 5.49 -14.63 -9.67
CA SER A 126 5.01 -13.28 -9.97
C SER A 126 3.50 -13.22 -10.15
N GLU A 127 2.78 -14.26 -9.71
CA GLU A 127 1.34 -14.38 -9.96
C GLU A 127 0.52 -13.56 -8.95
N PRO A 128 -0.51 -12.82 -9.41
CA PRO A 128 -1.47 -12.21 -8.51
C PRO A 128 -2.23 -13.33 -7.76
N THR A 129 -2.16 -13.32 -6.43
CA THR A 129 -2.88 -14.32 -5.62
C THR A 129 -4.38 -14.08 -5.71
N GLY A 130 -5.10 -14.97 -6.39
CA GLY A 130 -6.57 -15.00 -6.36
C GLY A 130 -7.17 -15.51 -5.03
N ASP A 131 -6.33 -16.03 -4.13
CA ASP A 131 -6.73 -16.56 -2.82
C ASP A 131 -6.17 -15.73 -1.66
N SER A 132 -6.79 -15.83 -0.48
CA SER A 132 -6.34 -15.12 0.73
C SER A 132 -4.84 -15.35 1.02
N PHE A 133 -4.16 -14.27 1.43
CA PHE A 133 -2.70 -14.22 1.67
C PHE A 133 -2.12 -15.36 2.53
N ASN A 134 -2.91 -15.96 3.43
CA ASN A 134 -2.47 -17.02 4.35
C ASN A 134 -2.85 -18.44 3.90
N SER A 135 -3.23 -18.64 2.64
CA SER A 135 -3.60 -19.97 2.15
C SER A 135 -2.36 -20.85 1.98
N ILE A 136 -2.23 -21.86 2.86
CA ILE A 136 -1.20 -22.91 2.78
C ILE A 136 -1.50 -23.90 1.63
N VAL A 137 -2.74 -23.93 1.13
CA VAL A 137 -3.25 -24.99 0.23
C VAL A 137 -2.49 -25.08 -1.09
N LYS A 138 -1.97 -23.96 -1.61
CA LYS A 138 -1.24 -23.94 -2.90
C LYS A 138 0.25 -24.30 -2.79
N LEU A 139 0.86 -24.28 -1.60
CA LEU A 139 2.26 -24.71 -1.42
C LEU A 139 2.42 -26.23 -1.60
N GLU A 140 1.35 -27.02 -1.42
CA GLU A 140 1.42 -28.48 -1.48
C GLU A 140 1.02 -29.08 -2.83
N THR A 141 0.36 -28.33 -3.72
CA THR A 141 -0.28 -28.91 -4.93
C THR A 141 0.16 -28.34 -6.26
N SER A 142 0.86 -27.20 -6.33
CA SER A 142 1.49 -26.75 -7.58
C SER A 142 2.68 -25.82 -7.31
N GLU A 143 3.85 -26.19 -7.84
CA GLU A 143 5.13 -25.44 -7.86
C GLU A 143 5.88 -25.31 -6.51
N GLN A 144 7.18 -25.65 -6.52
CA GLN A 144 8.10 -25.69 -5.36
C GLN A 144 8.50 -24.30 -4.79
N LYS A 145 7.81 -23.22 -5.17
CA LYS A 145 8.16 -21.84 -4.76
C LYS A 145 6.93 -21.00 -4.42
N PRO A 146 7.02 -20.04 -3.49
CA PRO A 146 5.87 -19.21 -3.13
C PRO A 146 5.33 -18.40 -4.32
N LEU A 147 4.03 -18.13 -4.36
CA LEU A 147 3.33 -17.56 -5.52
C LEU A 147 3.76 -16.14 -5.89
N ASN A 148 3.98 -15.26 -4.90
CA ASN A 148 4.49 -13.92 -5.13
C ASN A 148 5.22 -13.36 -3.91
N PRO A 149 6.06 -12.32 -4.06
CA PRO A 149 6.80 -11.71 -2.96
C PRO A 149 5.93 -11.08 -1.87
N MET A 150 4.68 -10.76 -2.19
CA MET A 150 3.81 -9.99 -1.30
C MET A 150 3.11 -10.87 -0.26
N ILE A 151 3.04 -12.19 -0.43
CA ILE A 151 2.61 -13.12 0.64
C ILE A 151 3.76 -13.40 1.63
N ASN A 152 3.44 -13.85 2.86
CA ASN A 152 4.48 -14.12 3.89
C ASN A 152 5.53 -15.13 3.43
N ALA A 153 5.10 -16.24 2.81
CA ALA A 153 6.04 -17.25 2.31
C ALA A 153 6.99 -16.67 1.24
N GLY A 154 6.47 -15.82 0.35
CA GLY A 154 7.27 -15.15 -0.66
C GLY A 154 8.21 -14.10 -0.08
N ALA A 155 7.76 -13.34 0.90
CA ALA A 155 8.61 -12.39 1.61
C ALA A 155 9.77 -13.09 2.33
N ILE A 156 9.53 -14.25 2.97
CA ILE A 156 10.59 -15.06 3.59
C ILE A 156 11.58 -15.55 2.52
N ALA A 157 11.10 -16.04 1.38
CA ALA A 157 11.96 -16.45 0.27
C ALA A 157 12.80 -15.27 -0.25
N VAL A 158 12.20 -14.09 -0.41
CA VAL A 158 12.91 -12.86 -0.82
C VAL A 158 13.95 -12.44 0.21
N CYS A 159 13.65 -12.51 1.51
CA CYS A 159 14.61 -12.20 2.56
C CYS A 159 15.87 -13.08 2.47
N SER A 160 15.75 -14.34 2.06
CA SER A 160 16.91 -15.23 1.86
C SER A 160 17.86 -14.80 0.72
N LEU A 161 17.41 -13.89 -0.14
CA LEU A 161 18.18 -13.39 -1.28
C LEU A 161 18.92 -12.08 -0.97
N ILE A 162 18.54 -11.42 0.12
CA ILE A 162 19.20 -10.22 0.61
C ILE A 162 20.62 -10.60 1.11
N PRO A 163 21.67 -9.90 0.68
CA PRO A 163 23.03 -10.18 1.14
C PRO A 163 23.18 -10.03 2.66
N GLY A 164 23.89 -10.97 3.29
CA GLY A 164 24.26 -10.92 4.70
C GLY A 164 25.35 -11.95 4.98
N SER A 165 26.29 -11.63 5.87
CA SER A 165 27.39 -12.52 6.26
C SER A 165 27.10 -13.38 7.50
N SER A 166 25.98 -13.13 8.17
CA SER A 166 25.54 -13.82 9.38
C SER A 166 24.01 -13.82 9.48
N VAL A 167 23.48 -14.69 10.34
CA VAL A 167 22.07 -14.72 10.77
C VAL A 167 21.91 -14.11 12.15
#